data_AF-A0A164BKU9-F1
#
_entry.id   AF-A0A164BKU9-F1
#
_cell.length_a   1.000
_cell.length_b   1.000
_cell.length_c   1.000
_cell.angle_alpha   90.00
_cell.angle_beta   90.00
_cell.angle_gamma   90.00
#
_symmetry.space_group_name_H-M   'P 1'
#
loop_
_entity.id
_entity.type
_entity.pdbx_description
1 polymer ?
#
loop_
_entity_poly.entity_id
_entity_poly.type
_entity_poly.pdbx_seq_one_letter_code
_entity_poly.pdbx_strand_id
1 'polypeptide(L)'
;MIGGVVGGISLLIGSIVATSIGKKYAPKSIIVFGMAGSGVFFGMCYFVNHVWSFYVCIAFATFFLPFINVAIMGWMYEIVEESFMGRVQSLLSPLTTGFQLLSLGTIAMLFPKWISADTLFIILFGLLLFVTCLYQAILPSGKKQVQGIAEEI
;
A
#
# COMPACT_ATOMS: atom_id res chain seq x y z
N MET A 1 5.46 -16.28 15.84
CA MET A 1 6.78 -16.31 15.18
C MET A 1 6.68 -16.72 13.71
N ILE A 2 6.09 -17.88 13.38
CA ILE A 2 5.97 -18.40 11.99
C ILE A 2 5.24 -17.44 11.03
N GLY A 3 4.12 -16.84 11.44
CA GLY A 3 3.38 -15.90 10.59
C GLY A 3 4.16 -14.65 10.17
N GLY A 4 5.05 -14.16 11.03
CA GLY A 4 5.91 -13.01 10.71
C GLY A 4 6.99 -13.35 9.68
N VAL A 5 7.54 -14.57 9.75
CA VAL A 5 8.53 -15.07 8.77
C VAL A 5 7.87 -15.22 7.39
N VAL A 6 6.68 -15.84 7.35
CA VAL A 6 5.93 -16.02 6.10
C VAL A 6 5.56 -14.65 5.49
N GLY A 7 4.99 -13.74 6.29
CA GLY A 7 4.64 -12.41 5.83
C GLY A 7 5.86 -11.61 5.34
N GLY A 8 7.01 -11.74 6.01
CA GLY A 8 8.26 -11.09 5.64
C GLY A 8 8.83 -11.61 4.32
N ILE A 9 8.86 -12.93 4.11
CA ILE A 9 9.31 -13.53 2.84
C ILE A 9 8.39 -13.08 1.69
N SER A 10 7.08 -13.12 1.90
CA SER A 10 6.11 -12.66 0.89
C SER A 10 6.26 -11.18 0.57
N LEU A 11 6.57 -10.33 1.56
CA LEU A 11 6.83 -8.91 1.36
C LEU A 11 8.09 -8.68 0.53
N LEU A 12 9.18 -9.41 0.80
CA LEU A 12 10.42 -9.32 0.03
C LEU A 12 10.20 -9.72 -1.44
N ILE A 13 9.53 -10.84 -1.68
CA ILE A 13 9.20 -11.29 -3.04
C ILE A 13 8.27 -10.28 -3.72
N GLY A 14 7.25 -9.78 -3.01
CA GLY A 14 6.34 -8.75 -3.51
C GLY A 14 7.06 -7.47 -3.91
N SER A 15 8.09 -7.04 -3.18
CA SER A 15 8.89 -5.86 -3.50
C SER A 15 9.69 -6.00 -4.80
N ILE A 16 10.30 -7.18 -5.01
CA ILE A 16 11.03 -7.49 -6.25
C ILE A 16 10.08 -7.47 -7.45
N VAL A 17 8.93 -8.12 -7.31
CA VAL A 17 7.90 -8.20 -8.36
C VAL A 17 7.30 -6.82 -8.64
N ALA A 18 6.97 -6.06 -7.60
CA ALA A 18 6.46 -4.68 -7.71
C ALA A 18 7.42 -3.77 -8.46
N THR A 19 8.73 -3.88 -8.20
CA THR A 19 9.76 -3.06 -8.88
C THR A 19 9.86 -3.41 -10.37
N SER A 20 9.69 -4.68 -10.74
CA SER A 20 9.69 -5.10 -12.14
C SER A 20 8.44 -4.61 -12.89
N ILE A 21 7.26 -4.69 -12.25
CA ILE A 21 5.97 -4.26 -12.82
C ILE A 21 5.86 -2.73 -12.86
N GLY A 22 6.42 -2.03 -11.86
CA GLY A 22 6.48 -0.57 -11.74
C GLY A 22 7.14 0.12 -12.92
N LYS A 23 8.08 -0.55 -13.60
CA LYS A 23 8.73 -0.03 -14.81
C LYS A 23 7.88 -0.15 -16.08
N LYS A 24 6.84 -0.99 -16.07
CA LYS A 24 6.09 -1.38 -17.29
C LYS A 24 4.66 -0.85 -17.34
N TYR A 25 4.06 -0.48 -16.21
CA TYR A 25 2.67 -0.03 -16.14
C TYR A 25 2.54 1.33 -15.47
N ALA A 26 1.50 2.08 -15.85
CA ALA A 26 1.20 3.38 -15.25
C ALA A 26 1.02 3.25 -13.72
N PRO A 27 1.66 4.13 -12.92
CA PRO A 27 1.69 4.02 -11.46
C PRO A 27 0.28 3.97 -10.86
N LYS A 28 -0.67 4.67 -11.46
CA LYS A 28 -2.08 4.65 -11.06
C LYS A 28 -2.69 3.24 -11.02
N SER A 29 -2.54 2.46 -12.09
CA SER A 29 -3.17 1.12 -12.18
C SER A 29 -2.52 0.15 -11.20
N ILE A 30 -1.23 0.30 -10.95
CA ILE A 30 -0.47 -0.52 -9.99
C ILE A 30 -0.94 -0.23 -8.56
N ILE A 31 -1.13 1.05 -8.20
CA ILE A 31 -1.60 1.44 -6.86
C ILE A 31 -2.99 0.87 -6.60
N VAL A 32 -3.93 1.03 -7.53
CA VAL A 32 -5.30 0.51 -7.37
C VAL A 32 -5.29 -1.02 -7.25
N PHE A 33 -4.47 -1.72 -8.04
CA PHE A 33 -4.36 -3.17 -7.97
C PHE A 33 -3.74 -3.65 -6.64
N GLY A 34 -2.68 -2.98 -6.17
CA GLY A 34 -2.04 -3.28 -4.89
C GLY A 34 -2.96 -3.01 -3.69
N MET A 35 -3.72 -1.91 -3.72
CA MET A 35 -4.68 -1.57 -2.67
C MET A 35 -5.89 -2.50 -2.65
N ALA A 36 -6.47 -2.81 -3.81
CA ALA A 36 -7.57 -3.74 -3.91
C ALA A 36 -7.15 -5.16 -3.49
N GLY A 37 -5.99 -5.62 -3.96
CA GLY A 37 -5.43 -6.92 -3.59
C GLY A 37 -5.18 -7.02 -2.08
N SER A 38 -4.37 -6.12 -1.52
CA SER A 38 -4.07 -6.14 -0.08
C SER A 38 -5.35 -6.00 0.77
N GLY A 39 -6.28 -5.13 0.39
CA GLY A 39 -7.58 -4.98 1.05
C GLY A 39 -8.36 -6.28 1.10
N VAL A 40 -8.68 -6.89 -0.06
CA VAL A 40 -9.48 -8.12 -0.12
C VAL A 40 -8.85 -9.25 0.70
N PHE A 41 -7.52 -9.40 0.65
CA PHE A 41 -6.84 -10.44 1.44
C PHE A 41 -6.83 -10.14 2.95
N PHE A 42 -6.76 -8.87 3.38
CA PHE A 42 -6.96 -8.49 4.78
C PHE A 42 -8.41 -8.74 5.24
N GLY A 43 -9.40 -8.52 4.38
CA GLY A 43 -10.79 -8.86 4.66
C GLY A 43 -11.02 -10.38 4.77
N MET A 44 -10.37 -11.18 3.92
CA MET A 44 -10.41 -12.64 4.01
C MET A 44 -9.77 -13.18 5.29
N CYS A 45 -8.71 -12.53 5.81
CA CYS A 45 -8.11 -12.90 7.10
C CYS A 45 -9.13 -12.86 8.27
N TYR A 46 -10.15 -11.99 8.21
CA TYR A 46 -11.19 -11.91 9.25
C TYR A 46 -12.11 -13.14 9.28
N PHE A 47 -12.37 -13.77 8.13
CA PHE A 47 -13.33 -14.88 8.03
C PHE A 47 -12.70 -16.25 8.33
N VAL A 48 -11.37 -16.31 8.41
CA VAL A 48 -10.63 -17.57 8.46
C VAL A 48 -10.42 -18.02 9.91
N ASN A 49 -11.08 -19.12 10.27
CA ASN A 49 -10.90 -19.80 11.57
C ASN A 49 -9.71 -20.79 11.60
N HIS A 50 -9.11 -21.11 10.44
CA HIS A 50 -7.98 -22.04 10.34
C HIS A 50 -6.62 -21.33 10.23
N VAL A 51 -5.70 -21.69 11.14
CA VAL A 51 -4.36 -21.09 11.25
C VAL A 51 -3.55 -21.17 9.95
N TRP A 52 -3.66 -22.26 9.19
CA TRP A 52 -2.96 -22.41 7.90
C TRP A 52 -3.50 -21.48 6.82
N SER A 53 -4.82 -21.36 6.70
CA SER A 53 -5.46 -20.46 5.74
C SER A 53 -5.18 -18.99 6.09
N PHE A 54 -5.01 -18.66 7.37
CA PHE A 54 -4.59 -17.33 7.81
C PHE A 54 -3.18 -16.99 7.33
N TYR A 55 -2.24 -17.95 7.39
CA TYR A 55 -0.88 -17.73 6.89
C TYR A 55 -0.82 -17.53 5.37
N VAL A 56 -1.68 -18.19 4.60
CA VAL A 56 -1.77 -17.96 3.16
C VAL A 56 -2.38 -16.59 2.88
N CYS A 57 -3.46 -16.21 3.56
CA CYS A 57 -4.07 -14.88 3.35
C CYS A 57 -3.12 -13.74 3.73
N ILE A 58 -2.40 -13.86 4.85
CA ILE A 58 -1.44 -12.83 5.27
C ILE A 58 -0.24 -12.75 4.32
N ALA A 59 0.22 -13.89 3.77
CA ALA A 59 1.26 -13.92 2.74
C ALA A 59 0.83 -13.14 1.49
N PHE A 60 -0.40 -13.34 1.02
CA PHE A 60 -0.93 -12.59 -0.12
C PHE A 60 -1.13 -11.11 0.21
N ALA A 61 -1.68 -10.79 1.39
CA ALA A 61 -1.86 -9.40 1.81
C ALA A 61 -0.53 -8.64 1.84
N THR A 62 0.52 -9.23 2.43
CA THR A 62 1.85 -8.61 2.51
C THR A 62 2.59 -8.61 1.19
N PHE A 63 2.26 -9.50 0.26
CA PHE A 63 2.81 -9.50 -1.10
C PHE A 63 2.33 -8.29 -1.92
N PHE A 64 1.09 -7.83 -1.73
CA PHE A 64 0.53 -6.70 -2.47
C PHE A 64 0.90 -5.32 -1.88
N LEU A 65 1.26 -5.24 -0.59
CA LEU A 65 1.65 -3.98 0.05
C LEU A 65 2.82 -3.25 -0.65
N PRO A 66 3.92 -3.91 -1.04
CA PRO A 66 5.04 -3.28 -1.74
C PRO A 66 4.66 -2.61 -3.06
N PHE A 67 3.62 -3.10 -3.74
CA PHE A 67 3.17 -2.52 -5.01
C PHE A 67 2.74 -1.06 -4.86
N ILE A 68 2.12 -0.72 -3.71
CA ILE A 68 1.66 0.63 -3.42
C ILE A 68 2.86 1.55 -3.21
N ASN A 69 3.79 1.16 -2.33
CA ASN A 69 4.93 1.99 -1.97
C ASN A 69 5.88 2.20 -3.17
N VAL A 70 6.18 1.14 -3.92
CA VAL A 70 7.03 1.23 -5.11
C VAL A 70 6.39 2.10 -6.19
N ALA A 71 5.07 2.01 -6.40
CA ALA A 71 4.38 2.83 -7.39
C ALA A 71 4.29 4.31 -7.00
N ILE A 72 4.10 4.62 -5.70
CA ILE A 72 4.14 6.01 -5.20
C ILE A 72 5.53 6.60 -5.38
N MET A 73 6.57 5.86 -5.00
CA MET A 73 7.95 6.31 -5.19
C MET A 73 8.29 6.48 -6.67
N GLY A 74 7.90 5.53 -7.53
CA GLY A 74 8.07 5.61 -8.98
C GLY A 74 7.39 6.84 -9.59
N TRP A 75 6.15 7.13 -9.17
CA TRP A 75 5.41 8.31 -9.61
C TRP A 75 6.05 9.62 -9.14
N MET A 76 6.61 9.64 -7.92
CA MET A 76 7.36 10.79 -7.41
C MET A 76 8.61 11.08 -8.26
N TYR A 77 9.35 10.05 -8.66
CA TYR A 77 10.50 10.19 -9.57
C TYR A 77 10.10 10.73 -10.96
N GLU A 78 8.87 10.47 -11.41
CA GLU A 78 8.37 10.91 -12.72
C GLU A 78 7.91 12.38 -12.74
N ILE A 79 7.42 12.90 -11.60
CA ILE A 79 6.87 14.26 -11.51
C ILE A 79 7.90 15.28 -11.01
N VAL A 80 8.88 14.84 -10.22
CA VAL A 80 9.81 15.75 -9.53
C VAL A 80 11.14 15.77 -10.27
N GLU A 81 11.59 16.94 -10.70
CA GLU A 81 12.94 17.15 -11.22
C GLU A 81 14.00 16.71 -10.21
N GLU A 82 15.07 16.05 -10.70
CA GLU A 82 16.15 15.48 -9.87
C GLU A 82 16.76 16.49 -8.88
N SER A 83 16.75 17.79 -9.22
CA SER A 83 17.26 18.88 -8.40
C SER A 83 16.44 19.16 -7.12
N PHE A 84 15.13 18.88 -7.15
CA PHE A 84 14.21 19.12 -6.02
C PHE A 84 13.85 17.84 -5.27
N MET A 85 14.26 16.68 -5.79
CA MET A 85 13.92 15.36 -5.27
C MET A 85 14.31 15.16 -3.80
N GLY A 86 15.48 15.66 -3.41
CA GLY A 86 15.94 15.62 -2.01
C GLY A 86 15.06 16.44 -1.06
N ARG A 87 14.54 17.59 -1.51
CA ARG A 87 13.64 18.43 -0.69
C ARG A 87 12.27 17.80 -0.53
N VAL A 88 11.69 17.29 -1.62
CA VAL A 88 10.39 16.60 -1.59
C VAL A 88 10.48 15.34 -0.72
N GLN A 89 11.52 14.53 -0.90
CA GLN A 89 11.72 13.32 -0.09
C GLN A 89 11.97 13.63 1.39
N SER A 90 12.67 14.72 1.70
CA SER A 90 12.87 15.19 3.08
C SER A 90 11.60 15.68 3.77
N LEU A 91 10.58 16.10 3.02
CA LEU A 91 9.24 16.43 3.55
C LEU A 91 8.37 15.19 3.63
N LEU A 92 8.44 14.31 2.63
CA LEU A 92 7.63 13.11 2.56
C LEU A 92 8.01 12.10 3.66
N SER A 93 9.31 11.88 3.89
CA SER A 93 9.82 10.92 4.88
C SER A 93 9.35 11.18 6.33
N PRO A 94 9.46 12.40 6.89
CA PRO A 94 8.92 12.69 8.22
C PRO A 94 7.39 12.67 8.24
N LEU A 95 6.73 13.04 7.13
CA LEU A 95 5.28 12.94 7.02
C LEU A 95 4.81 11.48 7.09
N THR A 96 5.40 10.58 6.30
CA THR A 96 5.06 9.15 6.29
C THR A 96 5.37 8.50 7.62
N THR A 97 6.54 8.84 8.20
CA THR A 97 6.94 8.32 9.52
C THR A 97 6.00 8.84 10.61
N GLY A 98 5.61 10.12 10.55
CA GLY A 98 4.64 10.71 11.47
C GLY A 98 3.29 10.00 11.44
N PHE A 99 2.75 9.76 10.24
CA PHE A 99 1.51 8.98 10.09
C PHE A 99 1.66 7.53 10.55
N GLN A 100 2.83 6.92 10.35
CA GLN A 100 3.09 5.57 10.82
C GLN A 100 3.15 5.49 12.35
N LEU A 101 3.80 6.45 13.01
CA LEU A 101 3.81 6.56 14.46
C LEU A 101 2.40 6.82 15.01
N LEU A 102 1.63 7.69 14.35
CA LEU A 102 0.24 7.94 14.72
C LEU A 102 -0.60 6.66 14.61
N SER A 103 -0.46 5.91 13.52
CA SER A 103 -1.13 4.63 13.31
C SER A 103 -0.77 3.62 14.40
N LEU A 104 0.53 3.46 14.69
CA LEU A 104 1.03 2.60 15.77
C LEU A 104 0.51 3.04 17.14
N GLY A 105 0.48 4.34 17.40
CA GLY A 105 -0.06 4.92 18.63
C GLY A 105 -1.56 4.67 18.78
N THR A 106 -2.34 4.82 17.71
CA THR A 106 -3.77 4.47 17.69
C THR A 106 -3.97 2.99 17.98
N ILE A 107 -3.21 2.10 17.35
CA ILE A 107 -3.27 0.66 17.59
C ILE A 107 -2.91 0.34 19.05
N ALA A 108 -1.84 0.93 19.59
CA ALA A 108 -1.40 0.72 20.96
C ALA A 108 -2.40 1.25 22.01
N MET A 109 -3.21 2.25 21.67
CA MET A 109 -4.24 2.80 22.56
C MET A 109 -5.56 1.99 22.49
N LEU A 110 -5.94 1.50 21.30
CA LEU A 110 -7.15 0.68 21.07
C LEU A 110 -6.96 -0.77 21.54
N PHE A 111 -5.78 -1.34 21.33
CA PHE A 111 -5.43 -2.71 21.71
C PHE A 111 -4.76 -2.72 23.10
N PRO A 112 -5.06 -3.66 24.03
CA PRO A 112 -6.01 -4.77 23.94
C PRO A 112 -7.37 -4.47 24.61
N LYS A 113 -7.58 -3.25 25.12
CA LYS A 113 -8.67 -2.97 26.07
C LYS A 113 -10.01 -2.64 25.41
N TRP A 114 -10.03 -2.18 24.17
CA TRP A 114 -11.24 -1.77 23.45
C TRP A 114 -11.51 -2.59 22.18
N ILE A 115 -10.49 -3.19 21.56
CA ILE A 115 -10.62 -3.86 20.25
C ILE A 115 -9.81 -5.16 20.17
N SER A 116 -10.44 -6.25 19.71
CA SER A 116 -9.82 -7.53 19.35
C SER A 116 -9.06 -7.46 18.02
N ALA A 117 -8.11 -8.39 17.81
CA ALA A 117 -7.23 -8.39 16.63
C ALA A 117 -8.05 -8.52 15.32
N ASP A 118 -9.15 -9.25 15.37
CA ASP A 118 -10.08 -9.45 14.27
C ASP A 118 -10.71 -8.13 13.80
N THR A 119 -11.08 -7.24 14.73
CA THR A 119 -11.68 -5.95 14.37
C THR A 119 -10.64 -4.98 13.79
N LEU A 120 -9.35 -5.13 14.10
CA LEU A 120 -8.31 -4.34 13.41
C LEU A 120 -8.24 -4.73 11.93
N PHE A 121 -8.35 -6.02 11.60
CA PHE A 121 -8.37 -6.48 10.21
C PHE A 121 -9.58 -5.97 9.44
N ILE A 122 -10.76 -5.92 10.06
CA ILE A 122 -11.96 -5.40 9.40
C ILE A 122 -11.91 -3.87 9.21
N ILE A 123 -11.33 -3.14 10.15
CA ILE A 123 -11.07 -1.70 10.02
C ILE A 123 -10.06 -1.45 8.89
N LEU A 124 -8.98 -2.23 8.82
CA LEU A 124 -8.00 -2.17 7.74
C LEU A 124 -8.62 -2.47 6.38
N PHE A 125 -9.48 -3.49 6.29
CA PHE A 125 -10.24 -3.79 5.08
C PHE A 125 -11.14 -2.62 4.67
N GLY A 126 -11.92 -2.08 5.61
CA GLY A 126 -12.79 -0.93 5.36
C GLY A 126 -12.00 0.31 4.92
N LEU A 127 -10.86 0.58 5.55
CA LEU A 127 -9.99 1.70 5.21
C LEU A 127 -9.35 1.50 3.83
N LEU A 128 -8.82 0.32 3.53
CA LEU A 128 -8.22 0.02 2.23
C LEU A 128 -9.25 0.06 1.11
N LEU A 129 -10.47 -0.46 1.33
CA LEU A 129 -11.55 -0.32 0.35
C LEU A 129 -12.02 1.12 0.18
N PHE A 130 -12.16 1.87 1.27
CA PHE A 130 -12.55 3.27 1.21
C PHE A 130 -11.50 4.09 0.45
N VAL A 131 -10.21 3.91 0.76
CA VAL A 131 -9.14 4.58 0.03
C VAL A 131 -9.07 4.08 -1.41
N THR A 132 -9.29 2.79 -1.71
CA THR A 132 -9.35 2.29 -3.10
C THR A 132 -10.48 2.96 -3.88
N CYS A 133 -11.67 3.06 -3.29
CA CYS A 133 -12.83 3.72 -3.89
C CYS A 133 -12.59 5.23 -4.07
N LEU A 134 -12.00 5.89 -3.07
CA LEU A 134 -11.59 7.29 -3.18
C LEU A 134 -10.52 7.47 -4.25
N TYR A 135 -9.51 6.61 -4.34
CA TYR A 135 -8.48 6.70 -5.37
C TYR A 135 -9.05 6.47 -6.77
N GLN A 136 -10.10 5.65 -6.88
CA GLN A 136 -10.82 5.44 -8.14
C GLN A 136 -11.73 6.63 -8.49
N ALA A 137 -12.28 7.34 -7.50
CA ALA A 137 -13.18 8.48 -7.69
C ALA A 137 -12.47 9.85 -7.78
N ILE A 138 -11.51 10.12 -6.91
CA ILE A 138 -10.71 11.36 -6.79
C ILE A 138 -9.61 11.41 -7.83
N LEU A 139 -9.07 10.26 -8.24
CA LEU A 139 -8.19 10.19 -9.39
C LEU A 139 -9.09 9.88 -10.60
N PRO A 140 -9.64 10.88 -11.33
CA PRO A 140 -10.14 10.62 -12.67
C PRO A 140 -9.00 10.00 -13.47
N SER A 141 -9.34 9.15 -14.43
CA SER A 141 -8.38 8.63 -15.39
C SER A 141 -7.73 9.83 -16.09
N GLY A 142 -6.58 10.28 -15.58
CA GLY A 142 -5.75 11.32 -16.15
C GLY A 142 -5.09 10.83 -17.44
N LYS A 143 -5.87 10.18 -18.31
CA LYS A 143 -5.53 9.86 -19.71
C LYS A 143 -5.27 11.11 -20.56
N LYS A 144 -5.11 12.31 -19.97
CA LYS A 144 -5.02 13.57 -20.72
C LYS A 144 -3.99 14.60 -20.26
N GLN A 145 -3.15 14.35 -19.25
CA GLN A 145 -2.17 15.40 -18.86
C GLN A 145 -0.70 15.00 -18.77
N VAL A 146 -0.34 13.72 -18.89
CA VAL A 146 1.08 13.33 -18.90
C VAL A 146 1.66 13.20 -20.31
N GLN A 147 0.83 13.12 -21.36
CA GLN A 147 1.31 13.19 -22.75
C GLN A 147 1.51 14.63 -23.27
N GLY A 148 0.91 15.63 -22.63
CA GLY A 148 1.02 17.03 -23.10
C GLY A 148 2.31 17.74 -22.71
N ILE A 149 3.07 17.24 -21.73
CA ILE A 149 4.33 17.88 -21.29
C ILE A 149 5.54 17.26 -22.01
N ALA A 150 5.42 16.05 -22.55
CA ALA A 150 6.50 15.39 -23.29
C ALA A 150 6.55 15.76 -24.79
N GLU A 151 5.55 16.47 -25.32
CA GLU A 151 5.56 17.00 -26.69
C GLU A 151 5.92 18.50 -26.77
N GLU A 152 6.08 19.20 -25.63
CA GLU A 152 6.37 20.65 -25.59
C GLU A 152 7.74 21.01 -24.96
N ILE A 153 8.59 20.01 -24.66
CA ILE A 153 9.99 20.21 -24.22
C ILE A 153 10.95 19.62 -25.25
#